data_AF-A0A9N8JG87-F1
#
_entry.id   AF-A0A9N8JG87-F1
#
_cell.length_a   1.000
_cell.length_b   1.000
_cell.length_c   1.000
_cell.angle_alpha   90.00
_cell.angle_beta   90.00
_cell.angle_gamma   90.00
#
_symmetry.space_group_name_H-M   'P 1'
#
loop_
_entity.id
_entity.type
_entity.pdbx_description
1 polymer ?
#
loop_
_entity_poly.entity_id
_entity_poly.type
_entity_poly.pdbx_seq_one_letter_code
_entity_poly.pdbx_strand_id
1 'polypeptide(L)'
;MSSILAKIGLTASATSFGFSQCRSSIASHQSLVRFFHSSQFWYGDNAANNAKNRERYANDPEYRNRMLQKQREWTRERRAKDTDFVANRRQSNLRWIAKKRPAHIQNYINDPEYRKSQKHNRRNSEAVVQRADLKRKANINNSYQKNALLHWILKATWQCRLFWETHEPLISEEPDGTPGICSSCNGVSTQRLWWRRKKVDEKSAEKMGDESSKQVLDCHNCFCDMDWEKALPLGYRGHVFGSGKRLREPD
;
A
#
# COMPACT_ATOMS: atom_id res chain seq x y z
N MET A 1 16.60 48.40 3.97
CA MET A 1 17.11 47.66 5.15
C MET A 1 18.25 46.76 4.70
N SER A 2 19.26 46.65 5.54
CA SER A 2 20.68 46.61 5.18
C SER A 2 21.26 45.29 4.68
N SER A 3 22.26 45.46 3.81
CA SER A 3 23.43 44.63 3.47
C SER A 3 24.05 43.80 4.62
N ILE A 4 24.84 42.77 4.28
CA ILE A 4 26.28 42.65 4.60
C ILE A 4 26.74 41.16 4.67
N LEU A 5 27.63 40.83 3.73
CA LEU A 5 28.69 39.80 3.81
C LEU A 5 29.55 39.96 5.06
N ALA A 6 29.96 38.88 5.74
CA ALA A 6 31.38 38.66 6.12
C ALA A 6 31.62 37.46 7.05
N LYS A 7 32.67 36.72 6.68
CA LYS A 7 33.80 36.24 7.50
C LYS A 7 33.47 35.62 8.86
N ILE A 8 33.66 34.30 8.95
CA ILE A 8 34.08 33.67 10.21
C ILE A 8 35.54 33.26 10.05
N GLY A 9 36.36 33.89 10.87
CA GLY A 9 37.80 33.73 10.94
C GLY A 9 38.21 32.45 11.67
N LEU A 10 39.37 31.97 11.22
CA LEU A 10 40.26 31.06 11.91
C LEU A 10 40.62 31.58 13.31
N THR A 11 40.56 30.71 14.32
CA THR A 11 41.53 30.73 15.41
C THR A 11 41.99 29.31 15.70
N ALA A 12 43.28 29.09 15.50
CA ALA A 12 44.00 27.92 15.93
C ALA A 12 44.36 28.06 17.40
N SER A 13 44.40 26.94 18.12
CA SER A 13 45.27 26.79 19.28
C SER A 13 45.97 25.45 19.21
N ALA A 14 47.29 25.55 19.13
CA ALA A 14 48.28 24.53 19.42
C ALA A 14 48.10 24.05 20.88
N THR A 15 48.56 22.89 21.34
CA THR A 15 49.86 22.23 21.20
C THR A 15 49.72 20.82 21.79
N SER A 16 50.35 19.82 21.19
CA SER A 16 51.26 18.91 21.92
C SER A 16 51.93 17.94 20.95
N PHE A 17 53.25 18.06 20.92
CA PHE A 17 54.21 17.22 20.22
C PHE A 17 54.35 15.86 20.94
N GLY A 18 54.62 14.82 20.16
CA GLY A 18 54.96 13.49 20.67
C GLY A 18 55.27 12.50 19.55
N PHE A 19 56.38 12.74 18.83
CA PHE A 19 57.14 11.79 18.01
C PHE A 19 57.25 10.40 18.71
N SER A 20 57.31 9.22 18.07
CA SER A 20 58.01 8.81 16.85
C SER A 20 57.67 7.34 16.52
N GLN A 21 58.22 6.88 15.38
CA GLN A 21 58.43 5.50 14.91
C GLN A 21 57.32 4.92 14.03
N CYS A 22 57.59 4.35 12.85
CA CYS A 22 58.77 4.33 11.99
C CYS A 22 58.23 3.88 10.61
N ARG A 23 58.57 4.60 9.54
CA ARG A 23 58.44 4.09 8.17
C ARG A 23 59.81 3.66 7.70
N SER A 24 59.96 2.40 7.31
CA SER A 24 61.03 1.97 6.42
C SER A 24 60.63 0.72 5.66
N SER A 25 60.20 0.90 4.41
CA SER A 25 60.96 0.32 3.30
C SER A 25 60.51 0.98 2.00
N ILE A 26 61.37 1.85 1.50
CA ILE A 26 61.43 2.24 0.11
C ILE A 26 61.91 0.99 -0.64
N ALA A 27 61.01 0.34 -1.37
CA ALA A 27 61.40 -0.62 -2.40
C ALA A 27 61.61 0.13 -3.71
N SER A 28 62.67 -0.24 -4.42
CA SER A 28 63.28 0.52 -5.51
C SER A 28 62.38 0.64 -6.74
N HIS A 29 62.44 1.85 -7.31
CA HIS A 29 61.67 2.32 -8.44
C HIS A 29 62.00 1.66 -9.81
N GLN A 30 62.66 0.50 -9.85
CA GLN A 30 63.15 -0.11 -11.10
C GLN A 30 62.85 -1.61 -11.29
N SER A 31 62.38 -2.33 -10.26
CA SER A 31 61.93 -3.73 -10.41
C SER A 31 60.43 -3.87 -10.69
N LEU A 32 59.65 -2.79 -10.53
CA LEU A 32 58.22 -2.76 -10.85
C LEU A 32 57.91 -2.68 -12.36
N VAL A 33 58.92 -2.44 -13.21
CA VAL A 33 58.72 -2.29 -14.67
C VAL A 33 58.70 -3.65 -15.40
N ARG A 34 59.02 -4.77 -14.73
CA ARG A 34 59.00 -6.11 -15.38
C ARG A 34 58.15 -7.19 -14.68
N PHE A 35 57.61 -6.93 -13.49
CA PHE A 35 56.65 -7.82 -12.83
C PHE A 35 55.16 -7.48 -13.10
N PHE A 36 54.89 -6.52 -13.99
CA PHE A 36 53.54 -6.12 -14.38
C PHE A 36 52.99 -6.85 -15.62
N HIS A 37 53.66 -7.91 -16.09
CA HIS A 37 53.25 -8.66 -17.28
C HIS A 37 52.79 -10.11 -17.03
N SER A 38 52.78 -10.63 -15.80
CA SER A 38 52.50 -12.07 -15.56
C SER A 38 51.39 -12.41 -14.54
N SER A 39 50.78 -11.43 -13.85
CA SER A 39 49.73 -11.70 -12.85
C SER A 39 48.29 -11.61 -13.38
N GLN A 40 48.11 -11.33 -14.68
CA GLN A 40 46.77 -11.15 -15.27
C GLN A 40 46.08 -12.46 -15.69
N PHE A 41 46.70 -13.63 -15.50
CA PHE A 41 46.23 -14.86 -16.16
C PHE A 41 45.17 -15.70 -15.41
N TRP A 42 44.81 -15.35 -14.17
CA TRP A 42 43.86 -16.15 -13.36
C TRP A 42 42.60 -15.40 -12.91
N TYR A 43 42.50 -14.10 -13.21
CA TYR A 43 41.22 -13.41 -13.24
C TYR A 43 40.60 -13.63 -14.61
N GLY A 44 40.38 -14.89 -14.98
CA GLY A 44 39.61 -15.25 -16.15
C GLY A 44 38.33 -14.45 -16.12
N ASP A 45 38.16 -13.59 -17.13
CA ASP A 45 37.38 -12.37 -17.08
C ASP A 45 36.05 -12.52 -16.34
N ASN A 46 36.03 -12.32 -15.02
CA ASN A 46 34.80 -12.36 -14.22
C ASN A 46 33.82 -11.30 -14.74
N ALA A 47 34.35 -10.20 -15.27
CA ALA A 47 33.59 -9.19 -16.00
C ALA A 47 32.97 -9.77 -17.28
N ALA A 48 33.73 -10.50 -18.11
CA ALA A 48 33.19 -11.13 -19.32
C ALA A 48 32.19 -12.24 -18.99
N ASN A 49 32.42 -13.05 -17.95
CA ASN A 49 31.49 -14.07 -17.50
C ASN A 49 30.20 -13.46 -16.93
N ASN A 50 30.30 -12.37 -16.16
CA ASN A 50 29.12 -11.63 -15.68
C ASN A 50 28.39 -10.91 -16.82
N ALA A 51 29.10 -10.36 -17.80
CA ALA A 51 28.51 -9.77 -19.00
C ALA A 51 27.74 -10.82 -19.80
N LYS A 52 28.36 -11.98 -20.07
CA LYS A 52 27.71 -13.14 -20.69
C LYS A 52 26.48 -13.60 -19.91
N ASN A 53 26.54 -13.64 -18.58
CA ASN A 53 25.39 -14.02 -17.75
C ASN A 53 24.27 -12.98 -17.77
N ARG A 54 24.59 -11.68 -17.81
CA ARG A 54 23.59 -10.59 -17.95
C ARG A 54 22.92 -10.62 -19.32
N GLU A 55 23.71 -10.81 -20.38
CA GLU A 55 23.22 -10.97 -21.74
C GLU A 55 22.30 -12.19 -21.86
N ARG A 56 22.72 -13.34 -21.32
CA ARG A 56 21.86 -14.54 -21.23
C ARG A 56 20.59 -14.26 -20.43
N TYR A 57 20.67 -13.58 -19.30
CA TYR A 57 19.48 -13.24 -18.52
C TYR A 57 18.51 -12.31 -19.28
N ALA A 58 19.02 -11.42 -20.13
CA ALA A 58 18.23 -10.52 -20.96
C ALA A 58 17.56 -11.26 -22.13
N ASN A 59 18.27 -12.19 -22.78
CA ASN A 59 17.85 -12.78 -24.05
C ASN A 59 17.26 -14.20 -23.93
N ASP A 60 17.56 -14.95 -22.86
CA ASP A 60 17.08 -16.32 -22.63
C ASP A 60 16.05 -16.35 -21.47
N PRO A 61 14.74 -16.48 -21.79
CA PRO A 61 13.70 -16.54 -20.78
C PRO A 61 13.75 -17.82 -19.92
N GLU A 62 14.27 -18.94 -20.42
CA GLU A 62 14.40 -20.17 -19.63
C GLU A 62 15.51 -20.06 -18.58
N TYR A 63 16.67 -19.54 -18.97
CA TYR A 63 17.75 -19.24 -18.02
C TYR A 63 17.31 -18.22 -16.95
N ARG A 64 16.59 -17.16 -17.36
CA ARG A 64 15.99 -16.19 -16.43
C ARG A 64 15.06 -16.88 -15.42
N ASN A 65 14.16 -17.72 -15.89
CA ASN A 65 13.20 -18.41 -15.03
C ASN A 65 13.88 -19.38 -14.06
N ARG A 66 14.90 -20.15 -14.48
CA ARG A 66 15.69 -21.04 -13.61
C ARG A 66 16.39 -20.27 -12.49
N MET A 67 16.99 -19.12 -12.79
CA MET A 67 17.66 -18.28 -11.78
C MET A 67 16.67 -17.71 -10.76
N LEU A 68 15.50 -17.24 -11.21
CA LEU A 68 14.43 -16.79 -10.32
C LEU A 68 13.91 -17.93 -9.42
N GLN A 69 13.75 -19.13 -9.96
CA GLN A 69 13.31 -20.30 -9.20
C GLN A 69 14.32 -20.67 -8.11
N LYS A 70 15.61 -20.77 -8.47
CA LYS A 70 16.70 -21.05 -7.51
C LYS A 70 16.74 -20.02 -6.37
N GLN A 71 16.53 -18.74 -6.69
CA GLN A 71 16.46 -17.67 -5.68
C GLN A 71 15.25 -17.82 -4.74
N ARG A 72 14.07 -18.20 -5.29
CA ARG A 72 12.86 -18.46 -4.50
C ARG A 72 13.04 -19.66 -3.58
N GLU A 73 13.66 -20.74 -4.05
CA GLU A 73 13.97 -21.94 -3.26
C GLU A 73 14.92 -21.62 -2.12
N TRP A 74 16.06 -20.97 -2.41
CA TRP A 74 16.99 -20.52 -1.37
C TRP A 74 16.32 -19.64 -0.32
N THR A 75 15.44 -18.72 -0.74
CA THR A 75 14.68 -17.86 0.20
C THR A 75 13.72 -18.67 1.05
N ARG A 76 13.04 -19.68 0.48
CA ARG A 76 12.15 -20.59 1.22
C ARG A 76 12.94 -21.41 2.25
N GLU A 77 14.03 -22.04 1.84
CA GLU A 77 14.88 -22.83 2.74
C GLU A 77 15.45 -21.99 3.87
N ARG A 78 15.94 -20.78 3.58
CA ARG A 78 16.46 -19.88 4.61
C ARG A 78 15.38 -19.51 5.62
N ARG A 79 14.17 -19.18 5.17
CA ARG A 79 13.03 -18.87 6.07
C ARG A 79 12.58 -20.09 6.87
N ALA A 80 12.71 -21.30 6.32
CA ALA A 80 12.36 -22.53 7.01
C ALA A 80 13.39 -22.91 8.08
N LYS A 81 14.68 -22.68 7.81
CA LYS A 81 15.79 -23.02 8.71
C LYS A 81 16.05 -21.96 9.79
N ASP A 82 15.73 -20.69 9.53
CA ASP A 82 16.02 -19.55 10.41
C ASP A 82 14.74 -18.82 10.83
N THR A 83 14.11 -19.32 11.90
CA THR A 83 12.87 -18.77 12.47
C THR A 83 13.08 -17.40 13.11
N ASP A 84 14.26 -17.15 13.68
CA ASP A 84 14.60 -15.91 14.36
C ASP A 84 14.71 -14.75 13.38
N PHE A 85 15.25 -14.99 12.19
CA PHE A 85 15.25 -14.00 11.10
C PHE A 85 13.84 -13.54 10.72
N VAL A 86 12.86 -14.44 10.69
CA VAL A 86 11.47 -14.10 10.35
C VAL A 86 10.82 -13.27 11.47
N ALA A 87 11.01 -13.68 12.73
CA ALA A 87 10.49 -12.96 13.89
C ALA A 87 11.06 -11.55 13.99
N ASN A 88 12.38 -11.40 13.86
CA ASN A 88 13.08 -10.12 13.90
C ASN A 88 12.63 -9.18 12.79
N ARG A 89 12.41 -9.70 11.58
CA ARG A 89 11.88 -8.91 10.45
C ARG A 89 10.45 -8.40 10.73
N ARG A 90 9.58 -9.22 11.32
CA ARG A 90 8.21 -8.83 11.68
C ARG A 90 8.21 -7.72 12.73
N GLN A 91 9.02 -7.88 13.78
CA GLN A 91 9.10 -6.89 14.87
C GLN A 91 9.66 -5.56 14.37
N SER A 92 10.67 -5.60 13.51
CA SER A 92 11.24 -4.39 12.88
C SER A 92 10.21 -3.63 12.05
N ASN A 93 9.37 -4.35 11.29
CA ASN A 93 8.29 -3.74 10.51
C ASN A 93 7.24 -3.06 11.40
N LEU A 94 6.80 -3.71 12.48
CA LEU A 94 5.85 -3.12 13.43
C LEU A 94 6.38 -1.82 14.06
N ARG A 95 7.66 -1.81 14.46
CA ARG A 95 8.31 -0.59 14.99
C ARG A 95 8.36 0.53 13.94
N TRP A 96 8.66 0.19 12.69
CA TRP A 96 8.66 1.16 11.59
C TRP A 96 7.26 1.77 11.36
N ILE A 97 6.20 0.95 11.36
CA ILE A 97 4.82 1.40 11.21
C ILE A 97 4.44 2.32 12.38
N ALA A 98 4.67 1.90 13.62
CA ALA A 98 4.34 2.68 14.81
C ALA A 98 5.01 4.07 14.78
N LYS A 99 6.26 4.14 14.32
CA LYS A 99 7.00 5.40 14.20
C LYS A 99 6.46 6.31 13.09
N LYS A 100 6.03 5.77 11.95
CA LYS A 100 5.60 6.56 10.79
C LYS A 100 4.12 6.93 10.79
N ARG A 101 3.29 6.17 11.49
CA ARG A 101 1.82 6.30 11.48
C ARG A 101 1.29 7.65 11.97
N PRO A 102 1.77 8.24 13.09
CA PRO A 102 1.23 9.52 13.57
C PRO A 102 1.45 10.66 12.56
N ALA A 103 2.65 10.75 11.99
CA ALA A 103 2.97 11.74 10.96
C ALA A 103 2.14 11.55 9.68
N HIS A 104 1.92 10.30 9.26
CA HIS A 104 1.04 10.01 8.13
C HIS A 104 -0.39 10.51 8.37
N ILE A 105 -0.96 10.26 9.56
CA ILE A 105 -2.32 10.70 9.92
C ILE A 105 -2.39 12.22 9.90
N GLN A 106 -1.45 12.90 10.56
CA GLN A 106 -1.42 14.35 10.64
C GLN A 106 -1.33 14.98 9.24
N ASN A 107 -0.46 14.47 8.37
CA ASN A 107 -0.30 14.99 7.02
C ASN A 107 -1.53 14.69 6.17
N TYR A 108 -2.13 13.50 6.29
CA TYR A 108 -3.31 13.16 5.48
C TYR A 108 -4.52 14.04 5.81
N ILE A 109 -4.71 14.40 7.08
CA ILE A 109 -5.81 15.27 7.52
C ILE A 109 -5.56 16.72 7.06
N ASN A 110 -4.35 17.24 7.28
CA ASN A 110 -4.10 18.67 7.14
C ASN A 110 -3.55 19.10 5.77
N ASP A 111 -2.95 18.18 5.00
CA ASP A 111 -2.26 18.51 3.75
C ASP A 111 -3.01 17.95 2.51
N PRO A 112 -3.65 18.81 1.70
CA PRO A 112 -4.35 18.41 0.48
C PRO A 112 -3.42 17.91 -0.63
N GLU A 113 -2.17 18.38 -0.71
CA GLU A 113 -1.20 17.92 -1.70
C GLU A 113 -0.69 16.52 -1.35
N TYR A 114 -0.46 16.26 -0.06
CA TYR A 114 -0.16 14.92 0.43
C TYR A 114 -1.26 13.92 0.05
N ARG A 115 -2.54 14.30 0.19
CA ARG A 115 -3.67 13.46 -0.25
C ARG A 115 -3.62 13.19 -1.76
N LYS A 116 -3.35 14.20 -2.59
CA LYS A 116 -3.23 14.03 -4.05
C LYS A 116 -2.09 13.08 -4.42
N SER A 117 -0.93 13.21 -3.77
CA SER A 117 0.22 12.31 -3.95
C SER A 117 -0.10 10.85 -3.56
N GLN A 118 -0.79 10.64 -2.44
CA GLN A 118 -1.25 9.29 -2.05
C GLN A 118 -2.26 8.72 -3.07
N LYS A 119 -3.18 9.53 -3.60
CA LYS A 119 -4.13 9.11 -4.66
C LYS A 119 -3.38 8.69 -5.93
N HIS A 120 -2.35 9.41 -6.33
CA HIS A 120 -1.49 9.05 -7.47
C HIS A 120 -0.72 7.74 -7.24
N ASN A 121 -0.07 7.58 -6.08
CA ASN A 121 0.64 6.34 -5.73
C ASN A 121 -0.29 5.12 -5.66
N ARG A 122 -1.54 5.30 -5.21
CA ARG A 122 -2.56 4.25 -5.24
C ARG A 122 -2.96 3.86 -6.66
N ARG A 123 -3.00 4.78 -7.62
CA ARG A 123 -3.25 4.44 -9.04
C ARG A 123 -2.10 3.63 -9.64
N ASN A 124 -0.85 3.96 -9.32
CA ASN A 124 0.29 3.12 -9.71
C ASN A 124 0.27 1.71 -9.06
N SER A 125 -0.59 1.45 -8.06
CA SER A 125 -0.90 0.11 -7.54
C SER A 125 -1.88 -0.69 -8.41
N GLU A 126 -2.25 -0.22 -9.60
CA GLU A 126 -3.08 -0.94 -10.57
C GLU A 126 -2.50 -2.31 -11.01
N ALA A 127 -1.18 -2.49 -10.96
CA ALA A 127 -0.58 -3.83 -11.10
C ALA A 127 -0.91 -4.77 -9.92
N VAL A 128 -1.18 -4.23 -8.73
CA VAL A 128 -1.72 -4.96 -7.58
C VAL A 128 -3.22 -5.27 -7.77
N VAL A 129 -3.95 -4.41 -8.49
CA VAL A 129 -5.35 -4.64 -8.88
C VAL A 129 -5.50 -5.88 -9.78
N GLN A 130 -4.53 -6.18 -10.64
CA GLN A 130 -4.53 -7.44 -11.41
C GLN A 130 -4.47 -8.70 -10.53
N ARG A 131 -3.79 -8.64 -9.37
CA ARG A 131 -3.80 -9.76 -8.39
C ARG A 131 -5.11 -9.83 -7.60
N ALA A 132 -5.77 -8.69 -7.37
CA ALA A 132 -7.11 -8.67 -6.80
C ALA A 132 -8.14 -9.26 -7.79
N ASP A 133 -7.93 -9.10 -9.09
CA ASP A 133 -8.78 -9.67 -10.14
C ASP A 133 -8.75 -11.22 -10.15
N LEU A 134 -7.61 -11.83 -9.85
CA LEU A 134 -7.53 -13.28 -9.62
C LEU A 134 -8.33 -13.73 -8.38
N LYS A 135 -8.33 -12.94 -7.30
CA LYS A 135 -9.16 -13.21 -6.12
C LYS A 135 -10.66 -13.04 -6.42
N ARG A 136 -11.01 -12.10 -7.30
CA ARG A 136 -12.37 -11.87 -7.81
C ARG A 136 -12.86 -13.08 -8.62
N LYS A 137 -12.02 -13.65 -9.49
CA LYS A 137 -12.32 -14.88 -10.26
C LYS A 137 -12.53 -16.10 -9.37
N ALA A 138 -11.79 -16.21 -8.27
CA ALA A 138 -11.97 -17.27 -7.27
C ALA A 138 -13.11 -16.99 -6.26
N ASN A 139 -13.80 -15.85 -6.40
CA ASN A 139 -14.85 -15.34 -5.51
C ASN A 139 -14.57 -15.46 -4.00
N ILE A 140 -13.32 -15.24 -3.59
CA ILE A 140 -12.97 -15.25 -2.16
C ILE A 140 -13.70 -14.06 -1.49
N ASN A 141 -14.37 -14.32 -0.36
CA ASN A 141 -15.15 -13.37 0.45
C ASN A 141 -16.30 -12.64 -0.29
N ASN A 142 -16.94 -13.30 -1.27
CA ASN A 142 -18.02 -12.71 -2.10
C ASN A 142 -17.62 -11.38 -2.78
N SER A 143 -16.34 -11.24 -3.11
CA SER A 143 -15.79 -9.99 -3.67
C SER A 143 -16.41 -9.63 -5.03
N TYR A 144 -16.82 -10.62 -5.82
CA TYR A 144 -17.54 -10.37 -7.06
C TYR A 144 -18.93 -9.79 -6.77
N GLN A 145 -19.71 -10.46 -5.91
CA GLN A 145 -21.07 -10.04 -5.61
C GLN A 145 -21.12 -8.67 -4.92
N LYS A 146 -20.17 -8.37 -4.02
CA LYS A 146 -20.01 -7.04 -3.42
C LYS A 146 -19.88 -5.96 -4.50
N ASN A 147 -18.92 -6.13 -5.39
CA ASN A 147 -18.71 -5.15 -6.47
C ASN A 147 -19.92 -5.06 -7.42
N ALA A 148 -20.57 -6.19 -7.73
CA ALA A 148 -21.76 -6.19 -8.56
C ALA A 148 -22.93 -5.43 -7.89
N LEU A 149 -23.13 -5.62 -6.57
CA LEU A 149 -24.10 -4.85 -5.79
C LEU A 149 -23.77 -3.36 -5.79
N LEU A 150 -22.50 -2.99 -5.55
CA LEU A 150 -22.04 -1.60 -5.60
C LEU A 150 -22.38 -0.95 -6.95
N HIS A 151 -22.00 -1.60 -8.05
CA HIS A 151 -22.28 -1.09 -9.39
C HIS A 151 -23.76 -1.06 -9.72
N TRP A 152 -24.53 -2.05 -9.25
CA TRP A 152 -25.97 -2.07 -9.41
C TRP A 152 -26.58 -0.85 -8.74
N ILE A 153 -26.32 -0.59 -7.46
CA ILE A 153 -26.85 0.57 -6.70
C ILE A 153 -26.44 1.91 -7.33
N LEU A 154 -25.18 2.03 -7.79
CA LEU A 154 -24.68 3.27 -8.39
C LEU A 154 -25.25 3.54 -9.79
N LYS A 155 -25.97 2.59 -10.41
CA LYS A 155 -26.46 2.72 -11.78
C LYS A 155 -27.73 3.56 -11.87
N ALA A 156 -28.66 3.41 -10.93
CA ALA A 156 -29.93 4.12 -10.95
C ALA A 156 -30.28 4.65 -9.55
N THR A 157 -30.66 5.92 -9.48
CA THR A 157 -30.93 6.62 -8.22
C THR A 157 -32.15 6.06 -7.47
N TRP A 158 -33.12 5.46 -8.17
CA TRP A 158 -34.28 4.82 -7.53
C TRP A 158 -33.90 3.58 -6.71
N GLN A 159 -32.79 2.92 -7.00
CA GLN A 159 -32.35 1.73 -6.25
C GLN A 159 -31.96 2.08 -4.81
N CYS A 160 -31.60 3.34 -4.55
CA CYS A 160 -31.39 3.84 -3.19
C CYS A 160 -32.68 4.00 -2.39
N ARG A 161 -33.82 4.16 -3.07
CA ARG A 161 -35.14 4.29 -2.46
C ARG A 161 -35.75 2.93 -2.10
N LEU A 162 -35.11 1.83 -2.49
CA LEU A 162 -35.53 0.50 -2.09
C LEU A 162 -35.47 0.32 -0.59
N PHE A 163 -36.29 -0.58 -0.07
CA PHE A 163 -36.31 -0.84 1.36
C PHE A 163 -35.14 -1.73 1.78
N TRP A 164 -34.20 -1.15 2.53
CA TRP A 164 -33.05 -1.84 3.11
C TRP A 164 -33.29 -2.13 4.59
N GLU A 165 -32.89 -3.32 5.04
CA GLU A 165 -33.23 -3.81 6.39
C GLU A 165 -32.49 -3.05 7.49
N THR A 166 -31.19 -2.81 7.35
CA THR A 166 -30.33 -2.30 8.45
C THR A 166 -29.64 -0.96 8.16
N HIS A 167 -29.42 -0.63 6.89
CA HIS A 167 -28.67 0.55 6.47
C HIS A 167 -29.36 1.24 5.31
N GLU A 168 -29.12 2.53 5.13
CA GLU A 168 -29.58 3.29 3.97
C GLU A 168 -28.38 3.69 3.10
N PRO A 169 -28.45 3.48 1.78
CA PRO A 169 -27.40 3.93 0.88
C PRO A 169 -27.45 5.46 0.72
N LEU A 170 -26.34 6.11 0.99
CA LEU A 170 -26.10 7.52 0.69
C LEU A 170 -25.19 7.63 -0.52
N ILE A 171 -25.77 7.98 -1.66
CA ILE A 171 -24.99 8.26 -2.88
C ILE A 171 -24.64 9.74 -2.89
N SER A 172 -23.36 10.03 -3.09
CA SER A 172 -22.87 11.37 -3.37
C SER A 172 -23.22 11.78 -4.80
N GLU A 173 -23.79 12.97 -4.97
CA GLU A 173 -24.01 13.58 -6.29
C GLU A 173 -22.68 13.89 -6.98
N GLU A 174 -21.62 14.14 -6.21
CA GLU A 174 -20.29 14.42 -6.74
C GLU A 174 -19.62 13.15 -7.29
N PRO A 175 -19.06 13.18 -8.51
CA PRO A 175 -18.33 12.05 -9.09
C PRO A 175 -17.13 11.60 -8.26
N ASP A 176 -16.49 12.53 -7.55
CA ASP A 176 -15.34 12.25 -6.69
C ASP A 176 -15.74 11.61 -5.34
N GLY A 177 -17.02 11.66 -4.99
CA GLY A 177 -17.59 11.11 -3.76
C GLY A 177 -17.36 11.99 -2.53
N THR A 178 -17.97 11.60 -1.42
CA THR A 178 -17.91 12.35 -0.16
C THR A 178 -16.85 11.74 0.77
N PRO A 179 -15.98 12.55 1.40
CA PRO A 179 -15.04 12.06 2.40
C PRO A 179 -15.77 11.60 3.67
N GLY A 180 -15.32 10.50 4.24
CA GLY A 180 -15.91 9.95 5.46
C GLY A 180 -15.00 8.95 6.16
N ILE A 181 -15.40 8.57 7.37
CA ILE A 181 -14.72 7.58 8.20
C ILE A 181 -15.68 6.41 8.39
N CYS A 182 -15.25 5.20 8.02
CA CYS A 182 -16.04 4.00 8.27
C CYS A 182 -16.02 3.64 9.75
N SER A 183 -17.18 3.40 10.33
CA SER A 183 -17.37 3.10 11.76
C SER A 183 -16.90 1.69 12.12
N SER A 184 -16.99 0.75 11.19
CA SER A 184 -16.55 -0.64 11.40
C SER A 184 -15.04 -0.84 11.29
N CYS A 185 -14.37 -0.22 10.31
CA CYS A 185 -12.93 -0.42 10.07
C CYS A 185 -12.03 0.78 10.41
N ASN A 186 -12.62 1.91 10.82
CA ASN A 186 -11.92 3.18 11.05
C ASN A 186 -11.10 3.66 9.84
N GLY A 187 -11.44 3.17 8.65
CA GLY A 187 -10.81 3.56 7.39
C GLY A 187 -11.30 4.93 6.94
N VAL A 188 -10.34 5.83 6.65
CA VAL A 188 -10.62 7.16 6.10
C VAL A 188 -10.53 7.09 4.58
N SER A 189 -11.61 7.48 3.89
CA SER A 189 -11.64 7.44 2.43
C SER A 189 -12.67 8.40 1.86
N THR A 190 -12.55 8.71 0.57
CA THR A 190 -13.60 9.38 -0.20
C THR A 190 -14.34 8.31 -1.00
N GLN A 191 -15.67 8.24 -0.86
CA GLN A 191 -16.49 7.23 -1.52
C GLN A 191 -17.76 7.87 -2.11
N ARG A 192 -18.18 7.35 -3.26
CA ARG A 192 -19.46 7.73 -3.88
C ARG A 192 -20.67 7.12 -3.19
N LEU A 193 -20.49 6.00 -2.48
CA LEU A 193 -21.54 5.34 -1.73
C LEU A 193 -21.06 5.15 -0.28
N TRP A 194 -21.84 5.67 0.66
CA TRP A 194 -21.75 5.37 2.07
C TRP A 194 -23.00 4.63 2.55
N TRP A 195 -22.87 3.80 3.57
CA TRP A 195 -24.01 3.14 4.21
C TRP A 195 -24.27 3.79 5.56
N ARG A 196 -25.42 4.43 5.70
CA ARG A 196 -25.85 5.02 6.98
C ARG A 196 -26.63 3.98 7.76
N ARG A 197 -26.21 3.67 8.99
CA ARG A 197 -26.98 2.77 9.87
C ARG A 197 -28.34 3.39 10.18
N LYS A 198 -29.41 2.60 10.02
CA LYS A 198 -30.72 2.97 10.57
C LYS A 198 -30.61 2.96 12.09
N LYS A 199 -31.15 3.99 12.76
CA LYS A 199 -31.24 3.98 14.22
C LYS A 199 -32.21 2.86 14.59
N VAL A 200 -31.76 1.90 15.38
CA VAL A 200 -32.65 0.93 16.02
C VAL A 200 -33.45 1.75 17.04
N ASP A 201 -34.76 1.82 16.84
CA ASP A 201 -35.78 2.46 17.69
C ASP A 201 -35.98 3.99 17.55
N GLU A 202 -37.03 4.36 16.81
CA GLU A 202 -37.60 5.71 16.71
C GLU A 202 -38.22 6.23 18.02
N LYS A 203 -38.19 5.47 19.13
CA LYS A 203 -38.81 5.89 20.41
C LYS A 203 -37.95 6.78 21.30
N SER A 204 -36.71 7.08 20.91
CA SER A 204 -35.78 7.91 21.72
C SER A 204 -35.23 9.14 21.00
N ALA A 205 -35.70 9.45 19.78
CA ALA A 205 -35.19 10.56 18.98
C ALA A 205 -35.82 11.93 19.28
N GLU A 206 -36.87 12.01 20.11
CA GLU A 206 -37.53 13.28 20.47
C GLU A 206 -36.86 14.02 21.65
N LYS A 207 -35.77 13.51 22.20
CA LYS A 207 -35.08 14.14 23.35
C LYS A 207 -33.59 14.29 23.17
N MET A 208 -33.16 14.96 22.10
CA MET A 208 -31.91 15.74 22.12
C MET A 208 -32.04 16.84 21.08
N GLY A 209 -32.33 18.05 21.55
CA GLY A 209 -32.03 19.26 20.80
C GLY A 209 -30.51 19.39 20.64
N ASP A 210 -30.13 19.93 19.49
CA ASP A 210 -28.88 20.69 19.31
C ASP A 210 -27.56 19.98 19.66
N GLU A 211 -27.25 18.91 18.93
CA GLU A 211 -25.87 18.68 18.50
C GLU A 211 -25.87 17.70 17.32
N SER A 212 -25.13 18.03 16.27
CA SER A 212 -25.13 17.29 14.99
C SER A 212 -25.10 15.78 15.22
N SER A 213 -26.24 15.10 14.99
CA SER A 213 -26.33 13.66 15.14
C SER A 213 -25.33 13.01 14.18
N LYS A 214 -24.15 12.65 14.71
CA LYS A 214 -23.02 12.20 13.92
C LYS A 214 -23.44 10.90 13.23
N GLN A 215 -23.72 10.99 11.94
CA GLN A 215 -24.21 9.88 11.15
C GLN A 215 -23.18 8.75 11.23
N VAL A 216 -23.60 7.56 11.69
CA VAL A 216 -22.73 6.38 11.76
C VAL A 216 -22.68 5.77 10.37
N LEU A 217 -21.55 5.98 9.69
CA LEU A 217 -21.33 5.55 8.32
C LEU A 217 -20.46 4.29 8.26
N ASP A 218 -20.77 3.41 7.33
CA ASP A 218 -19.94 2.26 6.98
C ASP A 218 -19.55 2.30 5.51
N CYS A 219 -18.33 1.84 5.21
CA CYS A 219 -17.92 1.63 3.84
C CYS A 219 -18.64 0.41 3.25
N HIS A 220 -18.79 0.39 1.93
CA HIS A 220 -19.51 -0.68 1.24
C HIS A 220 -18.98 -2.09 1.56
N ASN A 221 -17.65 -2.25 1.64
CA ASN A 221 -17.06 -3.54 1.98
C ASN A 221 -17.46 -3.99 3.39
N CYS A 222 -17.35 -3.10 4.39
CA CYS A 222 -17.69 -3.43 5.77
C CYS A 222 -19.17 -3.75 5.94
N PHE A 223 -20.07 -2.98 5.32
CA PHE A 223 -21.50 -3.29 5.32
C PHE A 223 -21.77 -4.71 4.79
N CYS A 224 -21.16 -5.05 3.66
CA CYS A 224 -21.34 -6.34 3.02
C CYS A 224 -20.59 -7.52 3.70
N ASP A 225 -19.61 -7.23 4.56
CA ASP A 225 -18.87 -8.24 5.33
C ASP A 225 -19.63 -8.68 6.60
N MET A 226 -20.60 -7.91 7.07
CA MET A 226 -21.34 -8.20 8.31
C MET A 226 -22.38 -9.30 8.13
N ASP A 227 -23.39 -9.06 7.29
CA ASP A 227 -24.47 -10.02 7.02
C ASP A 227 -24.90 -9.87 5.56
N TRP A 228 -24.33 -10.72 4.72
CA TRP A 228 -24.47 -10.64 3.27
C TRP A 228 -25.91 -10.80 2.79
N GLU A 229 -26.76 -11.56 3.51
CA GLU A 229 -28.17 -11.73 3.15
C GLU A 229 -29.00 -10.48 3.47
N LYS A 230 -28.61 -9.76 4.53
CA LYS A 230 -29.18 -8.45 4.91
C LYS A 230 -28.57 -7.28 4.14
N ALA A 231 -27.53 -7.54 3.35
CA ALA A 231 -26.90 -6.55 2.48
C ALA A 231 -27.67 -6.34 1.16
N LEU A 232 -28.84 -6.96 1.00
CA LEU A 232 -29.73 -6.80 -0.14
C LEU A 232 -31.04 -6.12 0.27
N PRO A 233 -31.69 -5.35 -0.61
CA PRO A 233 -32.99 -4.78 -0.30
C PRO A 233 -34.03 -5.91 -0.15
N LEU A 234 -35.02 -5.69 0.72
CA LEU A 234 -36.09 -6.68 0.95
C LEU A 234 -36.83 -6.96 -0.35
N GLY A 235 -37.04 -8.25 -0.65
CA GLY A 235 -37.66 -8.71 -1.90
C GLY A 235 -36.70 -8.85 -3.10
N TYR A 236 -35.45 -8.39 -2.99
CA TYR A 236 -34.48 -8.40 -4.10
C TYR A 236 -33.36 -9.43 -3.97
N ARG A 237 -33.42 -10.29 -2.95
CA ARG A 237 -32.36 -11.28 -2.64
C ARG A 237 -32.05 -12.24 -3.81
N GLY A 238 -33.04 -12.62 -4.62
CA GLY A 238 -32.85 -13.47 -5.82
C GLY A 238 -32.58 -12.71 -7.13
N HIS A 239 -32.70 -11.38 -7.15
CA HIS A 239 -32.67 -10.59 -8.38
C HIS A 239 -31.27 -10.11 -8.75
N VAL A 240 -30.49 -9.61 -7.78
CA VAL A 240 -29.21 -8.93 -8.04
C VAL A 240 -28.14 -9.85 -8.64
N PHE A 241 -28.28 -11.19 -8.52
CA PHE A 241 -27.25 -12.15 -8.94
C PHE A 241 -27.73 -13.29 -9.87
N GLY A 242 -28.87 -13.13 -10.55
CA GLY A 242 -29.13 -13.86 -11.80
C GLY A 242 -30.00 -15.12 -11.77
N SER A 243 -30.82 -15.36 -10.73
CA SER A 243 -31.87 -16.40 -10.77
C SER A 243 -33.30 -15.85 -10.81
N GLY A 244 -33.51 -14.55 -10.56
CA GLY A 244 -34.84 -13.92 -10.56
C GLY A 244 -35.21 -13.21 -11.87
N LYS A 245 -36.51 -13.15 -12.18
CA LYS A 245 -37.08 -12.31 -13.25
C LYS A 245 -36.62 -10.85 -13.08
N ARG A 246 -36.45 -10.11 -14.19
CA ARG A 246 -36.18 -8.66 -14.15
C ARG A 246 -37.36 -7.96 -13.47
N LEU A 247 -37.16 -7.46 -12.25
CA LEU A 247 -38.15 -6.64 -11.56
C LEU A 247 -38.12 -5.23 -12.17
N ARG A 248 -39.31 -4.66 -12.40
CA ARG A 248 -39.46 -3.28 -12.85
C ARG A 248 -39.27 -2.32 -11.67
N GLU A 249 -38.98 -1.06 -11.97
CA GLU A 249 -39.02 0.01 -11.00
C GLU A 249 -40.38 -0.03 -10.27
N PRO A 250 -40.41 -0.06 -8.92
CA PRO A 250 -41.67 0.08 -8.20
C PRO A 250 -42.20 1.50 -8.43
N ASP A 251 -43.49 1.60 -8.82
CA ASP A 251 -44.19 2.86 -9.08
C ASP A 251 -44.21 3.79 -7.84
#